data_AF-Q469E3-F1
#
_entry.id   AF-Q469E3-F1
#
_cell.length_a   1.000
_cell.length_b   1.000
_cell.length_c   1.000
_cell.angle_alpha   90.00
_cell.angle_beta   90.00
_cell.angle_gamma   90.00
#
_symmetry.space_group_name_H-M   'P 1'
#
loop_
_entity.id
_entity.type
_entity.pdbx_description
1 polymer ?
#
loop_
_entity_poly.entity_id
_entity_poly.type
_entity_poly.pdbx_seq_one_letter_code
_entity_poly.pdbx_strand_id
1 'polypeptide(L)'
;MSEEHTEQEAHVCRGCCEVGENEVTEPEADGLEAEELEDEDLEAEAPETDESEAQEKITVTTSMDLQGSHFIYTQTTDKSIKTLDYDYKRCNGCGICADICPTKALEMGPLHEIATGLDAPAVMMDLEKCTFCRMCSNLCPVHAITFEAVGEVPDEKRYPKYDAFVNINEKCLPCALCEGACPQDAIEVEFTFPKKEEIAPLKEGAEGEIEIDTEKCNFCGICARFCDAFILLEREPTPDNPVPFEQLLVDEDKCDYCVLCQDLCPEEAIKVKGERPCEAPKVEGNVKVDELKCTQCARCKTVCPYEAIDLQKPMEGELNLIETNLKECDPQGCRGCFNVCPSKLWYVPTDPEDPRKIAFKEDFCTYCGACVKACHLDAIKVDRTDVHHTEIPDTPWAAQWRDAIESLKTGVRKGVDRAVSRETETLKAQKFMGITPPGVDEEMLAAVKAKLESVMPALRSAKVRKLWETDSPKNTATAVKKKIKS
;
A
#
# COMPACT_ATOMS: atom_id res chain seq x y z
N MET A 1 40.91 -51.04 -9.47
CA MET A 1 40.14 -51.31 -10.69
C MET A 1 39.36 -50.03 -10.95
N SER A 2 40.07 -49.05 -11.51
CA SER A 2 39.95 -48.58 -12.92
C SER A 2 38.75 -47.64 -13.04
N GLU A 3 38.97 -46.31 -13.02
CA GLU A 3 39.15 -45.44 -14.22
C GLU A 3 37.82 -45.29 -14.99
N GLU A 4 37.36 -44.17 -15.56
CA GLU A 4 37.69 -42.74 -15.65
C GLU A 4 36.58 -42.11 -16.57
N HIS A 5 36.55 -40.78 -16.70
CA HIS A 5 35.91 -39.95 -17.76
C HIS A 5 34.37 -39.73 -17.75
N THR A 6 33.80 -38.51 -17.60
CA THR A 6 33.85 -37.18 -18.29
C THR A 6 33.10 -37.08 -19.63
N GLU A 7 32.21 -36.06 -19.72
CA GLU A 7 31.77 -35.19 -20.87
C GLU A 7 30.24 -34.92 -20.79
N GLN A 8 29.76 -33.72 -20.39
CA GLN A 8 29.57 -32.44 -21.11
C GLN A 8 28.49 -32.40 -22.22
N GLU A 9 27.52 -31.49 -21.97
CA GLU A 9 26.74 -30.63 -22.89
C GLU A 9 25.73 -31.21 -23.89
N ALA A 10 24.47 -30.75 -23.83
CA ALA A 10 23.96 -29.70 -24.74
C ALA A 10 22.46 -29.40 -24.51
N HIS A 11 22.15 -28.13 -24.30
CA HIS A 11 20.80 -27.57 -24.42
C HIS A 11 20.39 -27.52 -25.90
N VAL A 12 19.18 -27.97 -26.25
CA VAL A 12 18.48 -27.51 -27.46
C VAL A 12 17.01 -27.25 -27.15
N CYS A 13 16.65 -25.97 -27.21
CA CYS A 13 15.29 -25.47 -27.33
C CYS A 13 14.77 -25.71 -28.75
N ARG A 14 13.62 -26.39 -28.90
CA ARG A 14 12.65 -26.26 -30.01
C ARG A 14 11.30 -26.70 -29.42
N GLY A 15 10.27 -25.87 -29.36
CA GLY A 15 9.65 -25.20 -30.51
C GLY A 15 8.29 -25.85 -30.71
N CYS A 16 7.24 -25.03 -30.65
CA CYS A 16 5.83 -25.39 -30.80
C CYS A 16 5.51 -26.13 -32.11
N CYS A 17 4.35 -26.79 -32.08
CA CYS A 17 3.58 -27.40 -33.17
C CYS A 17 3.92 -28.86 -33.47
N GLU A 18 3.04 -29.78 -33.07
CA GLU A 18 2.27 -30.61 -34.00
C GLU A 18 1.16 -31.39 -33.29
N VAL A 19 0.05 -31.56 -34.01
CA VAL A 19 -1.20 -32.21 -33.62
C VAL A 19 -1.02 -33.72 -33.75
N GLY A 20 -1.45 -34.50 -32.76
CA GLY A 20 -1.39 -35.96 -32.81
C GLY A 20 -2.34 -36.58 -31.80
N GLU A 21 -3.34 -37.26 -32.34
CA GLU A 21 -4.43 -37.97 -31.69
C GLU A 21 -3.91 -39.02 -30.69
N ASN A 22 -4.58 -39.18 -29.55
CA ASN A 22 -4.43 -40.38 -28.72
C ASN A 22 -5.77 -40.78 -28.11
N GLU A 23 -6.21 -41.96 -28.56
CA GLU A 23 -7.23 -42.80 -27.94
C GLU A 23 -6.86 -43.11 -26.48
N VAL A 24 -7.85 -43.07 -25.59
CA VAL A 24 -7.74 -43.68 -24.27
C VAL A 24 -8.95 -44.61 -24.09
N THR A 25 -8.60 -45.88 -23.91
CA THR A 25 -9.46 -47.04 -23.64
C THR A 25 -10.22 -46.91 -22.32
N GLU A 26 -11.52 -47.20 -22.34
CA GLU A 26 -12.39 -47.39 -21.17
C GLU A 26 -12.30 -48.84 -20.63
N PRO A 27 -12.56 -49.08 -19.33
CA PRO A 27 -12.89 -50.40 -18.82
C PRO A 27 -14.42 -50.59 -18.69
N GLU A 28 -14.87 -51.77 -19.11
CA GLU A 28 -16.27 -52.24 -19.04
C GLU A 28 -16.74 -52.52 -17.59
N ALA A 29 -18.03 -52.31 -17.34
CA ALA A 29 -18.81 -53.06 -16.35
C ALA A 29 -20.30 -53.11 -16.74
N ASP A 30 -20.71 -54.28 -17.24
CA ASP A 30 -22.01 -54.98 -17.17
C ASP A 30 -23.31 -54.21 -16.89
N GLY A 31 -24.15 -54.13 -17.93
CA GLY A 31 -25.47 -54.78 -18.03
C GLY A 31 -26.59 -54.44 -17.03
N LEU A 32 -27.67 -53.82 -17.53
CA LEU A 32 -29.02 -54.42 -17.61
C LEU A 32 -30.03 -53.44 -18.25
N GLU A 33 -30.65 -53.95 -19.32
CA GLU A 33 -31.92 -53.66 -20.02
C GLU A 33 -32.68 -52.34 -19.79
N ALA A 34 -32.94 -51.65 -20.90
CA ALA A 34 -33.88 -50.54 -21.02
C ALA A 34 -35.30 -51.07 -21.29
N GLU A 35 -36.26 -50.73 -20.43
CA GLU A 35 -37.68 -50.74 -20.76
C GLU A 35 -38.15 -49.29 -20.96
N GLU A 36 -38.74 -49.04 -22.12
CA GLU A 36 -39.41 -47.79 -22.51
C GLU A 36 -40.66 -47.60 -21.63
N LEU A 37 -40.80 -46.42 -21.00
CA LEU A 37 -42.05 -45.98 -20.39
C LEU A 37 -42.37 -44.55 -20.82
N GLU A 38 -43.61 -44.44 -21.27
CA GLU A 38 -44.25 -43.38 -22.05
C GLU A 38 -44.37 -42.06 -21.28
N ASP A 39 -44.22 -40.95 -21.99
CA ASP A 39 -44.48 -39.59 -21.51
C ASP A 39 -45.97 -39.43 -21.13
N GLU A 40 -46.26 -39.31 -19.83
CA GLU A 40 -47.55 -38.82 -19.34
C GLU A 40 -47.48 -37.30 -19.09
N ASP A 41 -48.26 -36.56 -19.87
CA ASP A 41 -48.55 -35.14 -19.72
C ASP A 41 -49.05 -34.82 -18.31
N LEU A 42 -48.22 -34.14 -17.51
CA LEU A 42 -48.64 -33.41 -16.31
C LEU A 42 -48.62 -31.92 -16.62
N GLU A 43 -49.76 -31.41 -17.09
CA GLU A 43 -50.11 -29.99 -17.05
C GLU A 43 -50.09 -29.49 -15.60
N ALA A 44 -48.94 -28.98 -15.16
CA ALA A 44 -48.86 -28.17 -13.95
C ALA A 44 -49.18 -26.72 -14.34
N GLU A 45 -50.38 -26.29 -13.98
CA GLU A 45 -50.87 -24.92 -14.12
C GLU A 45 -49.85 -23.92 -13.57
N ALA A 46 -49.40 -23.00 -14.42
CA ALA A 46 -48.61 -21.85 -14.01
C ALA A 46 -49.42 -21.05 -12.97
N PRO A 47 -48.84 -20.68 -11.82
CA PRO A 47 -49.54 -19.81 -10.88
C PRO A 47 -49.80 -18.48 -11.58
N GLU A 48 -51.09 -18.11 -11.66
CA GLU A 48 -51.54 -16.81 -12.12
C GLU A 48 -50.77 -15.74 -11.35
N THR A 49 -49.95 -14.98 -12.08
CA THR A 49 -49.23 -13.83 -11.55
C THR A 49 -50.24 -12.77 -11.18
N ASP A 50 -50.46 -12.59 -9.88
CA ASP A 50 -51.22 -11.48 -9.34
C ASP A 50 -50.51 -10.17 -9.75
N GLU A 51 -51.18 -9.41 -10.61
CA GLU A 51 -50.75 -8.12 -11.13
C GLU A 51 -50.78 -7.05 -10.03
N SER A 52 -49.80 -7.03 -9.11
CA SER A 52 -49.57 -5.84 -8.26
C SER A 52 -48.21 -5.75 -7.58
N GLU A 53 -47.11 -6.04 -8.27
CA GLU A 53 -45.80 -5.50 -7.86
C GLU A 53 -45.27 -4.57 -8.94
N ALA A 54 -45.61 -3.28 -8.81
CA ALA A 54 -44.89 -2.24 -9.50
C ALA A 54 -43.43 -2.32 -9.08
N GLN A 55 -42.58 -2.97 -9.88
CA GLN A 55 -41.13 -2.90 -9.73
C GLN A 55 -40.75 -1.41 -9.77
N GLU A 56 -40.50 -0.81 -8.60
CA GLU A 56 -39.95 0.54 -8.50
C GLU A 56 -38.69 0.58 -9.36
N LYS A 57 -38.75 1.25 -10.51
CA LYS A 57 -37.56 1.53 -11.33
C LYS A 57 -36.69 2.49 -10.52
N ILE A 58 -35.74 1.93 -9.78
CA ILE A 58 -34.72 2.71 -9.08
C ILE A 58 -33.72 3.21 -10.13
N THR A 59 -33.62 4.54 -10.28
CA THR A 59 -32.58 5.14 -11.11
C THR A 59 -31.27 5.11 -10.33
N VAL A 60 -30.24 4.52 -10.92
CA VAL A 60 -28.88 4.48 -10.34
C VAL A 60 -27.93 5.15 -11.31
N THR A 61 -27.23 6.16 -10.83
CA THR A 61 -26.16 6.84 -11.58
C THR A 61 -24.84 6.61 -10.88
N THR A 62 -23.77 6.42 -11.65
CA THR A 62 -22.41 6.28 -11.15
C THR A 62 -21.48 7.28 -11.82
N SER A 63 -20.52 7.81 -11.08
CA SER A 63 -19.51 8.73 -11.59
C SER A 63 -18.15 8.49 -10.94
N MET A 64 -17.09 8.92 -11.61
CA MET A 64 -15.72 8.92 -11.11
C MET A 64 -15.13 10.32 -11.31
N ASP A 65 -14.46 10.84 -10.28
CA ASP A 65 -13.68 12.07 -10.33
C ASP A 65 -12.26 11.82 -9.81
N LEU A 66 -11.29 12.61 -10.26
CA LEU A 66 -9.89 12.53 -9.81
C LEU A 66 -9.47 13.85 -9.16
N GLN A 67 -9.19 13.80 -7.86
CA GLN A 67 -8.80 14.96 -7.06
C GLN A 67 -7.40 14.73 -6.47
N GLY A 68 -6.36 15.15 -7.19
CA GLY A 68 -4.98 14.90 -6.77
C GLY A 68 -4.65 13.41 -6.79
N SER A 69 -4.43 12.81 -5.62
CA SER A 69 -4.23 11.36 -5.47
C SER A 69 -5.51 10.56 -5.22
N HIS A 70 -6.66 11.23 -5.15
CA HIS A 70 -7.92 10.62 -4.76
C HIS A 70 -8.78 10.32 -5.98
N PHE A 71 -9.10 9.04 -6.19
CA PHE A 71 -10.15 8.62 -7.10
C PHE A 71 -11.47 8.54 -6.33
N ILE A 72 -12.39 9.45 -6.61
CA ILE A 72 -13.68 9.54 -5.95
C ILE A 72 -14.73 8.89 -6.83
N TYR A 73 -15.23 7.73 -6.40
CA TYR A 73 -16.31 7.01 -7.06
C TYR A 73 -17.61 7.29 -6.32
N THR A 74 -18.64 7.71 -7.04
CA THR A 74 -19.95 8.01 -6.44
C THR A 74 -21.03 7.17 -7.10
N GLN A 75 -21.91 6.61 -6.28
CA GLN A 75 -23.18 6.01 -6.70
C GLN A 75 -24.33 6.82 -6.10
N THR A 76 -25.19 7.32 -6.95
CA THR A 76 -26.37 8.09 -6.55
C THR A 76 -27.64 7.37 -6.96
N THR A 77 -28.56 7.29 -6.02
CA THR A 77 -29.92 6.77 -6.17
C THR A 77 -30.90 7.80 -5.62
N ASP A 78 -32.20 7.62 -5.85
CA ASP A 78 -33.24 8.51 -5.30
C ASP A 78 -33.26 8.52 -3.76
N LYS A 79 -32.72 7.48 -3.11
CA LYS A 79 -32.77 7.28 -1.65
C LYS A 79 -31.43 7.52 -0.95
N SER A 80 -30.30 7.40 -1.65
CA SER A 80 -28.96 7.49 -1.05
C SER A 80 -27.87 7.88 -2.04
N ILE A 81 -26.81 8.49 -1.51
CA ILE A 81 -25.54 8.76 -2.18
C ILE A 81 -24.45 7.99 -1.44
N LYS A 82 -23.66 7.20 -2.16
CA LYS A 82 -22.52 6.44 -1.63
C LYS A 82 -21.26 6.91 -2.34
N THR A 83 -20.21 7.17 -1.57
CA THR A 83 -18.92 7.64 -2.08
C THR A 83 -17.83 6.71 -1.59
N LEU A 84 -17.03 6.19 -2.52
CA LEU A 84 -15.77 5.52 -2.26
C LEU A 84 -14.64 6.47 -2.65
N ASP A 85 -13.80 6.83 -1.69
CA ASP A 85 -12.61 7.65 -1.93
C ASP A 85 -11.37 6.77 -1.83
N TYR A 86 -10.66 6.62 -2.95
CA TYR A 86 -9.43 5.83 -3.06
C TYR A 86 -8.20 6.73 -3.21
N ASP A 87 -7.40 6.84 -2.16
CA ASP A 87 -6.08 7.47 -2.20
C ASP A 87 -5.02 6.46 -2.66
N TYR A 88 -4.63 6.57 -3.93
CA TYR A 88 -3.67 5.62 -4.49
C TYR A 88 -2.24 5.82 -3.96
N LYS A 89 -1.91 6.99 -3.38
CA LYS A 89 -0.59 7.24 -2.78
C LYS A 89 -0.47 6.58 -1.41
N ARG A 90 -1.57 6.47 -0.67
CA ARG A 90 -1.65 5.71 0.58
C ARG A 90 -1.72 4.19 0.34
N CYS A 91 -2.14 3.77 -0.85
CA CYS A 91 -2.24 2.37 -1.21
C CYS A 91 -0.88 1.69 -1.28
N ASN A 92 -0.69 0.63 -0.49
CA ASN A 92 0.53 -0.17 -0.53
C ASN A 92 0.48 -1.34 -1.56
N GLY A 93 -0.63 -1.48 -2.29
CA GLY A 93 -0.78 -2.54 -3.30
C GLY A 93 -0.91 -3.96 -2.75
N CYS A 94 -1.35 -4.16 -1.50
CA CYS A 94 -1.51 -5.51 -0.93
C CYS A 94 -2.48 -6.42 -1.69
N GLY A 95 -3.41 -5.86 -2.46
CA GLY A 95 -4.35 -6.62 -3.30
C GLY A 95 -5.53 -7.26 -2.56
N ILE A 96 -5.61 -7.12 -1.23
CA ILE A 96 -6.73 -7.62 -0.43
C ILE A 96 -8.08 -7.20 -1.00
N CYS A 97 -8.22 -5.93 -1.40
CA CYS A 97 -9.46 -5.40 -1.96
C CYS A 97 -9.86 -6.07 -3.29
N ALA A 98 -8.89 -6.45 -4.12
CA ALA A 98 -9.13 -7.19 -5.37
C ALA A 98 -9.53 -8.63 -5.07
N ASP A 99 -8.82 -9.30 -4.15
CA ASP A 99 -9.09 -10.69 -3.76
C ASP A 99 -10.50 -10.85 -3.14
N ILE A 100 -10.93 -9.89 -2.33
CA ILE A 100 -12.23 -9.90 -1.64
C ILE A 100 -13.37 -9.21 -2.43
N CYS A 101 -13.14 -8.70 -3.64
CA CYS A 101 -14.20 -8.09 -4.43
C CYS A 101 -15.17 -9.15 -4.98
N PRO A 102 -16.46 -9.19 -4.58
CA PRO A 102 -17.36 -10.26 -5.01
C PRO A 102 -17.72 -10.21 -6.50
N THR A 103 -17.66 -9.01 -7.10
CA THR A 103 -17.95 -8.77 -8.52
C THR A 103 -16.70 -8.60 -9.37
N LYS A 104 -15.50 -8.83 -8.79
CA LYS A 104 -14.21 -8.62 -9.47
C LYS A 104 -14.12 -7.25 -10.16
N ALA A 105 -14.64 -6.22 -9.50
CA ALA A 105 -14.55 -4.84 -9.94
C ALA A 105 -13.17 -4.22 -9.72
N LEU A 106 -12.27 -4.88 -9.00
CA LEU A 106 -10.95 -4.37 -8.67
C LEU A 106 -9.87 -5.27 -9.27
N GLU A 107 -8.89 -4.64 -9.94
CA GLU A 107 -7.79 -5.32 -10.60
C GLU A 107 -6.45 -4.72 -10.17
N MET A 108 -5.42 -5.57 -10.10
CA MET A 108 -4.07 -5.14 -9.70
C MET A 108 -3.36 -4.40 -10.83
N GLY A 109 -2.70 -3.30 -10.49
CA GLY A 109 -1.72 -2.64 -11.34
C GLY A 109 -0.34 -3.31 -11.29
N PRO A 110 0.64 -2.78 -12.04
CA PRO A 110 2.02 -3.29 -12.08
C PRO A 110 2.77 -2.93 -10.79
N LEU A 111 2.51 -3.67 -9.70
CA LEU A 111 2.99 -3.29 -8.37
C LEU A 111 4.51 -3.28 -8.26
N HIS A 112 5.22 -4.17 -8.98
CA HIS A 112 6.67 -4.19 -8.95
C HIS A 112 7.27 -2.87 -9.46
N GLU A 113 6.78 -2.37 -10.59
CA GLU A 113 7.17 -1.11 -11.20
C GLU A 113 6.78 0.07 -10.29
N ILE A 114 5.57 0.03 -9.70
CA ILE A 114 5.11 1.06 -8.76
C ILE A 114 6.02 1.13 -7.54
N ALA A 115 6.33 -0.03 -6.95
CA ALA A 115 7.21 -0.16 -5.79
C ALA A 115 8.65 0.32 -6.08
N THR A 116 9.07 0.31 -7.35
CA THR A 116 10.42 0.73 -7.78
C THR A 116 10.47 2.15 -8.36
N GLY A 117 9.34 2.87 -8.37
CA GLY A 117 9.29 4.31 -8.65
C GLY A 117 8.30 4.75 -9.73
N LEU A 118 7.52 3.85 -10.33
CA LEU A 118 6.45 4.23 -11.24
C LEU A 118 5.31 4.90 -10.47
N ASP A 119 4.94 6.12 -10.86
CA ASP A 119 3.80 6.80 -10.29
C ASP A 119 2.48 6.36 -10.95
N ALA A 120 1.86 5.33 -10.40
CA ALA A 120 0.58 4.80 -10.87
C ALA A 120 -0.22 4.17 -9.71
N PRO A 121 -1.57 4.10 -9.82
CA PRO A 121 -2.39 3.41 -8.85
C PRO A 121 -2.12 1.90 -8.84
N ALA A 122 -1.94 1.34 -7.64
CA ALA A 122 -1.70 -0.08 -7.47
C ALA A 122 -2.94 -0.96 -7.71
N VAL A 123 -4.13 -0.36 -7.67
CA VAL A 123 -5.41 -1.03 -7.91
C VAL A 123 -6.30 -0.14 -8.77
N MET A 124 -6.96 -0.72 -9.76
CA MET A 124 -7.92 -0.04 -10.64
C MET A 124 -9.33 -0.56 -10.37
N MET A 125 -10.33 0.34 -10.39
CA MET A 125 -11.73 -0.02 -10.18
C MET A 125 -12.54 0.12 -11.47
N ASP A 126 -13.20 -0.97 -11.85
CA ASP A 126 -14.25 -1.02 -12.86
C ASP A 126 -15.59 -0.60 -12.21
N LEU A 127 -15.99 0.64 -12.48
CA LEU A 127 -17.18 1.24 -11.90
C LEU A 127 -18.48 0.58 -12.38
N GLU A 128 -18.48 -0.09 -13.54
CA GLU A 128 -19.66 -0.79 -14.06
C GLU A 128 -19.92 -2.09 -13.27
N LYS A 129 -18.86 -2.73 -12.77
CA LYS A 129 -18.95 -3.93 -11.92
C LYS A 129 -19.11 -3.60 -10.43
N CYS A 130 -18.75 -2.40 -10.00
CA CYS A 130 -18.75 -2.03 -8.59
C CYS A 130 -20.18 -1.90 -8.04
N THR A 131 -20.47 -2.64 -6.96
CA THR A 131 -21.77 -2.61 -6.29
C THR A 131 -21.80 -1.73 -5.03
N PHE A 132 -20.69 -1.04 -4.72
CA PHE A 132 -20.55 -0.23 -3.51
C PHE A 132 -20.89 -1.03 -2.22
N CYS A 133 -20.42 -2.29 -2.17
CA CYS A 133 -20.70 -3.23 -1.08
C CYS A 133 -19.84 -3.01 0.18
N ARG A 134 -18.84 -2.12 0.11
CA ARG A 134 -17.98 -1.70 1.22
C ARG A 134 -16.95 -2.73 1.73
N MET A 135 -16.85 -3.91 1.12
CA MET A 135 -15.83 -4.91 1.49
C MET A 135 -14.40 -4.38 1.36
N CYS A 136 -14.11 -3.69 0.25
CA CYS A 136 -12.78 -3.15 -0.03
C CYS A 136 -12.34 -2.05 0.94
N SER A 137 -13.26 -1.19 1.41
CA SER A 137 -12.93 -0.12 2.36
C SER A 137 -12.76 -0.65 3.78
N ASN A 138 -13.62 -1.58 4.21
CA ASN A 138 -13.62 -2.09 5.58
C ASN A 138 -12.51 -3.10 5.86
N LEU A 139 -12.00 -3.76 4.82
CA LEU A 139 -10.88 -4.70 4.90
C LEU A 139 -9.62 -4.14 4.22
N CYS A 140 -9.48 -2.81 4.11
CA CYS A 140 -8.23 -2.18 3.69
C CYS A 140 -7.32 -1.96 4.91
N PRO A 141 -6.20 -2.68 5.07
CA PRO A 141 -5.35 -2.57 6.26
C PRO A 141 -4.54 -1.27 6.34
N VAL A 142 -4.54 -0.48 5.27
CA VAL A 142 -3.86 0.83 5.21
C VAL A 142 -4.84 1.98 5.05
N HIS A 143 -6.15 1.74 5.11
CA HIS A 143 -7.19 2.77 4.95
C HIS A 143 -7.03 3.64 3.69
N ALA A 144 -6.54 3.03 2.59
CA ALA A 144 -6.41 3.72 1.30
C ALA A 144 -7.74 3.88 0.57
N ILE A 145 -8.76 3.09 0.93
CA ILE A 145 -10.12 3.21 0.40
C ILE A 145 -11.04 3.52 1.58
N THR A 146 -11.65 4.70 1.59
CA THR A 146 -12.67 5.11 2.57
C THR A 146 -14.05 5.06 1.93
N PHE A 147 -15.08 4.95 2.76
CA PHE A 147 -16.47 4.88 2.30
C PHE A 147 -17.33 5.82 3.13
N GLU A 148 -18.08 6.67 2.45
CA GLU A 148 -19.08 7.55 3.05
C GLU A 148 -20.43 7.30 2.38
N ALA A 149 -21.51 7.43 3.13
CA ALA A 149 -22.84 7.39 2.55
C ALA A 149 -23.83 8.30 3.27
N VAL A 150 -24.74 8.88 2.49
CA VAL A 150 -25.76 9.83 2.93
C VAL A 150 -27.12 9.37 2.43
N GLY A 151 -28.17 9.54 3.24
CA GLY A 151 -29.55 9.15 2.92
C GLY A 151 -29.95 7.83 3.60
N GLU A 152 -30.82 7.06 2.94
CA GLU A 152 -31.27 5.76 3.43
C GLU A 152 -30.19 4.70 3.21
N VAL A 153 -29.29 4.56 4.19
CA VAL A 153 -28.25 3.53 4.19
C VAL A 153 -28.39 2.59 5.40
N PRO A 154 -28.00 1.30 5.25
CA PRO A 154 -27.99 0.37 6.36
C PRO A 154 -27.06 0.85 7.48
N ASP A 155 -27.39 0.50 8.72
CA ASP A 155 -26.57 0.80 9.90
C ASP A 155 -25.13 0.30 9.73
N GLU A 156 -24.16 1.08 10.22
CA GLU A 156 -22.71 0.79 10.19
C GLU A 156 -22.38 -0.63 10.67
N LYS A 157 -23.08 -1.10 11.72
CA LYS A 157 -22.88 -2.43 12.33
C LYS A 157 -23.22 -3.58 11.38
N ARG A 158 -23.92 -3.30 10.27
CA ARG A 158 -24.23 -4.29 9.23
C ARG A 158 -23.03 -4.60 8.33
N TYR A 159 -21.96 -3.82 8.42
CA TYR A 159 -20.76 -3.97 7.61
C TYR A 159 -19.59 -4.45 8.48
N PRO A 160 -19.21 -5.73 8.38
CA PRO A 160 -18.01 -6.23 9.04
C PRO A 160 -16.79 -5.40 8.69
N LYS A 161 -15.91 -5.19 9.65
CA LYS A 161 -14.61 -4.54 9.51
C LYS A 161 -13.56 -5.26 10.33
N TYR A 162 -12.29 -4.93 10.13
CA TYR A 162 -11.24 -5.43 11.02
C TYR A 162 -11.56 -5.09 12.48
N ASP A 163 -11.44 -6.08 13.35
CA ASP A 163 -11.40 -5.90 14.80
C ASP A 163 -9.93 -5.72 15.18
N ALA A 164 -9.41 -4.53 14.92
CA ALA A 164 -8.01 -4.18 15.14
C ALA A 164 -7.95 -2.84 15.86
N PHE A 165 -7.08 -2.72 16.85
CA PHE A 165 -7.01 -1.52 17.69
C PHE A 165 -5.62 -1.30 18.26
N VAL A 166 -5.36 -0.05 18.62
CA VAL A 166 -4.23 0.37 19.47
C VAL A 166 -4.80 1.30 20.53
N ASN A 167 -4.86 0.82 21.77
CA ASN A 167 -5.38 1.56 22.90
C ASN A 167 -4.26 1.84 23.90
N ILE A 168 -4.28 3.04 24.47
CA ILE A 168 -3.35 3.47 25.51
C ILE A 168 -4.04 3.25 26.86
N ASN A 169 -3.42 2.45 27.73
CA ASN A 169 -3.97 2.15 29.05
C ASN A 169 -3.38 3.06 30.15
N GLU A 170 -3.88 2.88 31.36
CA GLU A 170 -3.55 3.70 32.54
C GLU A 170 -2.08 3.62 33.01
N LYS A 171 -1.30 2.64 32.52
CA LYS A 171 0.13 2.56 32.83
C LYS A 171 0.96 3.59 32.07
N CYS A 172 0.37 4.30 31.11
CA CYS A 172 1.08 5.27 30.29
C CYS A 172 1.62 6.42 31.13
N LEU A 173 2.94 6.54 31.20
CA LEU A 173 3.61 7.79 31.49
C LEU A 173 3.93 8.49 30.15
N PRO A 174 3.29 9.63 29.83
CA PRO A 174 3.46 10.28 28.53
C PRO A 174 4.93 10.57 28.22
N CYS A 175 5.39 10.07 27.07
CA CYS A 175 6.75 10.22 26.57
C CYS A 175 6.76 10.30 25.03
N ALA A 176 7.86 10.72 24.42
CA ALA A 176 7.95 10.94 22.98
C ALA A 176 8.29 9.69 22.14
N LEU A 177 8.44 8.52 22.78
CA LEU A 177 8.96 7.32 22.11
C LEU A 177 8.02 6.75 21.05
N CYS A 178 6.73 6.56 21.39
CA CYS A 178 5.77 5.96 20.47
C CYS A 178 5.41 6.86 19.29
N GLU A 179 5.38 8.18 19.50
CA GLU A 179 5.23 9.21 18.46
C GLU A 179 6.36 9.10 17.43
N GLY A 180 7.62 9.21 17.87
CA GLY A 180 8.77 9.16 16.96
C GLY A 180 9.00 7.79 16.32
N ALA A 181 8.58 6.70 16.96
CA ALA A 181 8.74 5.35 16.43
C ALA A 181 7.70 4.94 15.37
N CYS A 182 6.60 5.70 15.25
CA CYS A 182 5.47 5.32 14.40
C CYS A 182 5.80 5.53 12.91
N PRO A 183 5.81 4.48 12.07
CA PRO A 183 6.18 4.62 10.67
C PRO A 183 5.08 5.28 9.81
N GLN A 184 3.92 5.53 10.40
CA GLN A 184 2.72 6.07 9.76
C GLN A 184 2.33 7.44 10.32
N ASP A 185 3.12 8.02 11.24
CA ASP A 185 2.82 9.29 11.91
C ASP A 185 1.38 9.34 12.46
N ALA A 186 0.96 8.21 13.04
CA ALA A 186 -0.41 7.97 13.51
C ALA A 186 -0.59 8.24 15.01
N ILE A 187 0.48 8.63 15.73
CA ILE A 187 0.45 8.82 17.19
C ILE A 187 0.88 10.25 17.47
N GLU A 188 0.08 10.96 18.25
CA GLU A 188 0.38 12.32 18.73
C GLU A 188 0.44 12.30 20.26
N VAL A 189 1.53 12.85 20.82
CA VAL A 189 1.72 12.94 22.27
C VAL A 189 1.63 14.39 22.72
N GLU A 190 0.61 14.70 23.50
CA GLU A 190 0.36 16.02 24.07
C GLU A 190 0.80 16.06 25.53
N PHE A 191 1.75 16.93 25.86
CA PHE A 191 2.19 17.16 27.23
C PHE A 191 1.40 18.32 27.85
N THR A 192 0.84 18.11 29.05
CA THR A 192 -0.03 19.10 29.71
C THR A 192 0.63 19.79 30.90
N PHE A 193 1.88 19.42 31.23
CA PHE A 193 2.66 20.07 32.28
C PHE A 193 3.26 21.42 31.79
N PRO A 194 3.46 22.40 32.68
CA PRO A 194 4.05 23.69 32.31
C PRO A 194 5.51 23.55 31.93
N LYS A 195 5.98 24.40 31.01
CA LYS A 195 7.41 24.51 30.70
C LYS A 195 8.21 25.07 31.87
N LYS A 196 9.51 24.79 31.89
CA LYS A 196 10.45 25.29 32.89
C LYS A 196 10.34 26.80 33.04
N GLU A 197 10.37 27.55 31.95
CA GLU A 197 10.40 29.02 31.94
C GLU A 197 9.17 29.64 32.61
N GLU A 198 8.04 28.94 32.63
CA GLU A 198 6.79 29.38 33.26
C GLU A 198 6.83 29.27 34.79
N ILE A 199 7.58 28.31 35.33
CA ILE A 199 7.63 28.03 36.77
C ILE A 199 8.95 28.46 37.42
N ALA A 200 10.04 28.44 36.67
CA ALA A 200 11.40 28.76 37.11
C ALA A 200 12.16 29.42 35.94
N PRO A 201 12.02 30.75 35.77
CA PRO A 201 12.76 31.49 34.76
C PRO A 201 14.27 31.35 34.91
N LEU A 202 14.98 31.40 33.78
CA LEU A 202 16.43 31.23 33.73
C LEU A 202 17.16 32.21 34.67
N LYS A 203 17.99 31.67 35.56
CA LYS A 203 18.86 32.46 36.45
C LYS A 203 20.25 32.64 35.81
N GLU A 204 20.57 33.86 35.40
CA GLU A 204 21.90 34.19 34.85
C GLU A 204 23.00 34.02 35.91
N GLY A 205 24.15 33.46 35.49
CA GLY A 205 25.33 33.30 36.34
C GLY A 205 25.21 32.19 37.39
N ALA A 206 24.31 31.22 37.20
CA ALA A 206 24.24 30.04 38.05
C ALA A 206 25.47 29.13 37.84
N GLU A 207 26.08 28.69 38.93
CA GLU A 207 27.17 27.71 38.91
C GLU A 207 26.64 26.34 39.33
N GLY A 208 26.98 25.31 38.58
CA GLY A 208 26.56 23.95 38.86
C GLY A 208 27.22 22.92 37.96
N GLU A 209 26.80 21.66 38.12
CA GLU A 209 27.26 20.52 37.33
C GLU A 209 26.05 19.65 36.99
N ILE A 210 25.98 19.16 35.77
CA ILE A 210 24.92 18.24 35.30
C ILE A 210 25.57 16.99 34.70
N GLU A 211 25.07 15.83 35.10
CA GLU A 211 25.51 14.52 34.62
C GLU A 211 24.30 13.70 34.19
N ILE A 212 24.39 13.04 33.03
CA ILE A 212 23.35 12.17 32.49
C ILE A 212 23.91 10.75 32.39
N ASP A 213 23.27 9.82 33.08
CA ASP A 213 23.52 8.39 33.00
C ASP A 213 22.86 7.84 31.73
N THR A 214 23.68 7.57 30.70
CA THR A 214 23.21 7.05 29.41
C THR A 214 22.72 5.61 29.47
N GLU A 215 23.07 4.84 30.49
CA GLU A 215 22.60 3.45 30.65
C GLU A 215 21.18 3.42 31.21
N LYS A 216 20.84 4.39 32.07
CA LYS A 216 19.48 4.52 32.62
C LYS A 216 18.54 5.30 31.72
N CYS A 217 19.05 6.26 30.94
CA CYS A 217 18.21 7.09 30.10
C CYS A 217 17.55 6.26 28.98
N ASN A 218 16.22 6.18 29.00
CA ASN A 218 15.43 5.53 27.95
C ASN A 218 15.01 6.47 26.82
N PHE A 219 15.50 7.72 26.81
CA PHE A 219 15.13 8.76 25.85
C PHE A 219 13.63 9.08 25.79
N CYS A 220 12.92 9.02 26.92
CA CYS A 220 11.49 9.39 27.00
C CYS A 220 11.19 10.83 26.54
N GLY A 221 12.18 11.73 26.53
CA GLY A 221 12.05 13.11 26.03
C GLY A 221 11.30 14.07 26.96
N ILE A 222 10.87 13.64 28.15
CA ILE A 222 10.17 14.49 29.12
C ILE A 222 11.00 15.73 29.47
N CYS A 223 12.30 15.56 29.74
CA CYS A 223 13.20 16.68 30.04
C CYS A 223 13.36 17.68 28.87
N ALA A 224 13.41 17.19 27.62
CA ALA A 224 13.49 18.01 26.41
C ALA A 224 12.18 18.75 26.11
N ARG A 225 11.04 18.18 26.47
CA ARG A 225 9.73 18.86 26.36
C ARG A 225 9.53 19.89 27.47
N PHE A 226 10.13 19.66 28.64
CA PHE A 226 10.04 20.54 29.81
C PHE A 226 11.00 21.74 29.77
N CYS A 227 12.26 21.55 29.37
CA CYS A 227 13.31 22.55 29.50
C CYS A 227 14.08 22.70 28.18
N ASP A 228 14.12 23.92 27.65
CA ASP A 228 14.74 24.25 26.36
C ASP A 228 16.29 24.08 26.35
N ALA A 229 16.91 23.83 27.51
CA ALA A 229 18.33 23.47 27.60
C ALA A 229 18.62 22.04 27.12
N PHE A 230 17.63 21.15 27.14
CA PHE A 230 17.81 19.78 26.68
C PHE A 230 17.56 19.67 25.18
N ILE A 231 18.50 19.02 24.49
CA ILE A 231 18.41 18.74 23.06
C ILE A 231 18.37 17.22 22.91
N LEU A 232 17.24 16.71 22.45
CA LEU A 232 17.08 15.30 22.13
C LEU A 232 17.35 15.09 20.64
N LEU A 233 18.42 14.35 20.32
CA LEU A 233 18.81 14.09 18.94
C LEU A 233 17.99 12.94 18.36
N GLU A 234 17.21 13.28 17.33
CA GLU A 234 16.42 12.35 16.53
C GLU A 234 17.28 11.55 15.57
N ARG A 235 16.85 10.31 15.30
CA ARG A 235 17.39 9.45 14.24
C ARG A 235 16.26 8.65 13.60
N GLU A 236 16.50 8.06 12.44
CA GLU A 236 15.50 7.23 11.79
C GLU A 236 15.35 5.86 12.50
N PRO A 237 14.15 5.47 12.97
CA PRO A 237 13.92 4.16 13.57
C PRO A 237 14.13 3.03 12.56
N THR A 238 14.89 2.02 12.94
CA THR A 238 15.05 0.80 12.14
C THR A 238 14.19 -0.34 12.71
N PRO A 239 14.02 -1.47 12.00
CA PRO A 239 13.33 -2.63 12.56
C PRO A 239 14.05 -3.23 13.77
N ASP A 240 15.37 -3.32 13.71
CA ASP A 240 16.22 -3.84 14.78
C ASP A 240 16.31 -2.89 15.98
N ASN A 241 16.18 -1.59 15.75
CA ASN A 241 16.17 -0.59 16.80
C ASN A 241 15.08 0.48 16.55
N PRO A 242 13.86 0.25 17.05
CA PRO A 242 12.72 1.14 16.79
C PRO A 242 12.74 2.43 17.63
N VAL A 243 13.74 2.63 18.50
CA VAL A 243 13.86 3.85 19.33
C VAL A 243 14.23 5.05 18.43
N PRO A 244 13.45 6.14 18.44
CA PRO A 244 13.62 7.27 17.51
C PRO A 244 14.69 8.29 17.91
N PHE A 245 15.35 8.10 19.04
CA PHE A 245 16.35 9.02 19.56
C PHE A 245 17.67 8.29 19.78
N GLU A 246 18.79 9.01 19.62
CA GLU A 246 20.14 8.45 19.78
C GLU A 246 20.87 9.02 21.00
N GLN A 247 20.67 10.30 21.28
CA GLN A 247 21.43 10.99 22.32
C GLN A 247 20.63 12.13 22.94
N LEU A 248 20.86 12.36 24.23
CA LEU A 248 20.37 13.51 24.98
C LEU A 248 21.54 14.43 25.31
N LEU A 249 21.46 15.68 24.90
CA LEU A 249 22.47 16.72 25.11
C LEU A 249 21.91 17.85 25.97
N VAL A 250 22.80 18.59 26.62
CA VAL A 250 22.47 19.78 27.41
C VAL A 250 23.25 20.97 26.89
N ASP A 251 22.53 22.04 26.59
CA ASP A 251 23.08 23.36 26.31
C ASP A 251 23.36 24.06 27.65
N GLU A 252 24.63 24.05 28.08
CA GLU A 252 25.06 24.65 29.34
C GLU A 252 24.81 26.17 29.40
N ASP A 253 24.74 26.86 28.25
CA ASP A 253 24.44 28.30 28.20
C ASP A 253 22.97 28.59 28.55
N LYS A 254 22.09 27.59 28.43
CA LYS A 254 20.66 27.67 28.79
C LYS A 254 20.32 26.92 30.08
N CYS A 255 21.30 26.30 30.73
CA CYS A 255 21.12 25.57 31.97
C CYS A 255 21.49 26.46 33.16
N ASP A 256 20.58 26.60 34.12
CA ASP A 256 20.81 27.27 35.41
C ASP A 256 20.94 26.29 36.58
N TYR A 257 21.08 24.99 36.27
CA TYR A 257 21.24 23.91 37.25
C TYR A 257 20.13 23.86 38.32
N CYS A 258 18.89 24.23 37.95
CA CYS A 258 17.74 24.30 38.85
C CYS A 258 17.25 22.96 39.46
N VAL A 259 17.88 21.83 39.11
CA VAL A 259 17.57 20.46 39.61
C VAL A 259 16.21 19.90 39.20
N LEU A 260 15.27 20.69 38.65
CA LEU A 260 13.92 20.23 38.29
C LEU A 260 13.91 19.05 37.30
N CYS A 261 14.84 19.01 36.35
CA CYS A 261 14.93 17.91 35.40
C CYS A 261 15.35 16.58 36.04
N GLN A 262 16.09 16.61 37.16
CA GLN A 262 16.41 15.41 37.93
C GLN A 262 15.15 14.84 38.59
N ASP A 263 14.27 15.69 39.11
CA ASP A 263 13.03 15.23 39.76
C ASP A 263 11.97 14.74 38.76
N LEU A 264 11.99 15.27 37.54
CA LEU A 264 11.09 14.86 36.45
C LEU A 264 11.48 13.54 35.80
N CYS A 265 12.73 13.10 35.96
CA CYS A 265 13.25 11.95 35.25
C CYS A 265 12.71 10.64 35.87
N PRO A 266 11.84 9.89 35.16
CA PRO A 266 11.26 8.66 35.70
C PRO A 266 12.30 7.55 35.90
N GLU A 267 13.38 7.60 35.12
CA GLU A 267 14.47 6.61 35.17
C GLU A 267 15.61 7.01 36.12
N GLU A 268 15.49 8.15 36.81
CA GLU A 268 16.54 8.70 37.70
C GLU A 268 17.92 8.82 37.01
N ALA A 269 17.91 9.12 35.71
CA ALA A 269 19.11 9.18 34.87
C ALA A 269 19.87 10.51 34.96
N ILE A 270 19.26 11.57 35.50
CA ILE A 270 19.84 12.92 35.52
C ILE A 270 20.27 13.26 36.95
N LYS A 271 21.49 13.75 37.14
CA LYS A 271 22.00 14.29 38.40
C LYS A 271 22.45 15.72 38.21
N VAL A 272 21.98 16.62 39.07
CA VAL A 272 22.31 18.05 39.01
C VAL A 272 22.80 18.53 40.37
N LYS A 273 23.96 19.20 40.37
CA LYS A 273 24.42 20.00 41.51
C LYS A 273 24.06 21.46 41.24
N GLY A 274 23.06 21.96 41.96
CA GLY A 274 22.63 23.35 41.86
C GLY A 274 21.55 23.69 42.89
N GLU A 275 20.82 24.77 42.65
CA GLU A 275 19.82 25.30 43.59
C GLU A 275 18.41 24.99 43.09
N ARG A 276 17.58 24.38 43.94
CA ARG A 276 16.18 24.06 43.61
C ARG A 276 15.29 25.28 43.84
N PRO A 277 14.70 25.90 42.80
CA PRO A 277 13.86 27.09 42.98
C PRO A 277 12.43 26.76 43.42
N CYS A 278 11.89 25.62 42.98
CA CYS A 278 10.51 25.20 43.24
C CYS A 278 10.37 23.67 43.20
N GLU A 279 9.15 23.17 43.43
CA GLU A 279 8.81 21.77 43.18
C GLU A 279 8.63 21.54 41.68
N ALA A 280 9.07 20.39 41.19
CA ALA A 280 8.84 19.98 39.81
C ALA A 280 7.37 19.62 39.57
N PRO A 281 6.81 19.93 38.39
CA PRO A 281 5.45 19.56 38.07
C PRO A 281 5.32 18.04 37.94
N LYS A 282 4.10 17.53 38.07
CA LYS A 282 3.81 16.13 37.72
C LYS A 282 3.80 15.97 36.21
N VAL A 283 4.36 14.86 35.73
CA VAL A 283 4.32 14.49 34.32
C VAL A 283 2.90 14.04 33.98
N GLU A 284 2.19 14.86 33.22
CA GLU A 284 0.84 14.59 32.73
C GLU A 284 0.76 14.90 31.23
N GLY A 285 -0.17 14.23 30.56
CA GLY A 285 -0.33 14.32 29.11
C GLY A 285 -1.34 13.33 28.56
N ASN A 286 -1.61 13.43 27.26
CA ASN A 286 -2.54 12.57 26.53
C ASN A 286 -1.84 12.01 25.29
N VAL A 287 -2.14 10.76 24.95
CA VAL A 287 -1.65 10.13 23.72
C VAL A 287 -2.86 9.79 22.85
N LYS A 288 -2.89 10.36 21.64
CA LYS A 288 -3.96 10.15 20.66
C LYS A 288 -3.44 9.28 19.53
N VAL A 289 -4.26 8.33 19.08
CA VAL A 289 -3.96 7.49 17.92
C VAL A 289 -4.97 7.78 16.82
N ASP A 290 -4.48 8.16 15.64
CA ASP A 290 -5.28 8.34 14.44
C ASP A 290 -5.55 6.97 13.81
N GLU A 291 -6.79 6.49 13.95
CA GLU A 291 -7.24 5.20 13.41
C GLU A 291 -7.16 5.12 11.89
N LEU A 292 -7.30 6.25 11.18
CA LEU A 292 -7.21 6.26 9.72
C LEU A 292 -5.76 6.15 9.25
N LYS A 293 -4.79 6.56 10.07
CA LYS A 293 -3.36 6.42 9.76
C LYS A 293 -2.76 5.12 10.25
N CYS A 294 -3.17 4.65 11.42
CA CYS A 294 -2.57 3.52 12.10
C CYS A 294 -2.79 2.21 11.33
N THR A 295 -1.71 1.45 11.12
CA THR A 295 -1.75 0.12 10.51
C THR A 295 -1.54 -1.01 11.53
N GLN A 296 -1.61 -0.70 12.83
CA GLN A 296 -1.48 -1.65 13.93
C GLN A 296 -0.18 -2.50 13.88
N CYS A 297 0.93 -1.89 13.43
CA CYS A 297 2.21 -2.60 13.26
C CYS A 297 2.96 -2.92 14.57
N ALA A 298 2.43 -2.57 15.74
CA ALA A 298 3.02 -2.84 17.04
C ALA A 298 4.40 -2.21 17.37
N ARG A 299 4.97 -1.35 16.52
CA ARG A 299 6.19 -0.59 16.87
C ARG A 299 6.03 0.21 18.17
N CYS A 300 4.88 0.87 18.35
CA CYS A 300 4.57 1.60 19.59
C CYS A 300 4.58 0.71 20.84
N LYS A 301 4.11 -0.54 20.71
CA LYS A 301 4.12 -1.53 21.80
C LYS A 301 5.56 -1.94 22.15
N THR A 302 6.42 -2.15 21.15
CA THR A 302 7.82 -2.54 21.35
C THR A 302 8.66 -1.43 21.98
N VAL A 303 8.45 -0.17 21.62
CA VAL A 303 9.22 0.95 22.20
C VAL A 303 8.69 1.42 23.55
N CYS A 304 7.50 0.99 23.97
CA CYS A 304 6.89 1.44 25.22
C CYS A 304 7.60 0.82 26.42
N PRO A 305 8.25 1.62 27.30
CA PRO A 305 8.91 1.09 28.48
C PRO A 305 7.93 0.72 29.61
N TYR A 306 6.66 1.15 29.49
CA TYR A 306 5.66 1.05 30.57
C TYR A 306 4.54 0.02 30.28
N GLU A 307 4.67 -0.78 29.21
CA GLU A 307 3.65 -1.74 28.78
C GLU A 307 2.23 -1.11 28.65
N ALA A 308 2.19 0.13 28.19
CA ALA A 308 0.97 0.95 28.18
C ALA A 308 0.12 0.79 26.91
N ILE A 309 0.52 -0.11 26.00
CA ILE A 309 -0.09 -0.26 24.68
C ILE A 309 -0.81 -1.61 24.58
N ASP A 310 -2.13 -1.56 24.56
CA ASP A 310 -2.99 -2.70 24.23
C ASP A 310 -3.25 -2.70 22.72
N LEU A 311 -2.95 -3.82 22.06
CA LEU A 311 -2.95 -3.88 20.60
C LEU A 311 -3.47 -5.22 20.09
N GLN A 312 -4.34 -5.16 19.08
CA GLN A 312 -4.76 -6.29 18.26
C GLN A 312 -4.50 -5.98 16.78
N LYS A 313 -3.76 -6.85 16.10
CA LYS A 313 -3.50 -6.75 14.66
C LYS A 313 -4.74 -7.16 13.87
N PRO A 314 -4.91 -6.69 12.63
CA PRO A 314 -6.03 -7.13 11.78
C PRO A 314 -5.95 -8.61 11.37
N MET A 315 -4.74 -9.16 11.29
CA MET A 315 -4.49 -10.51 10.78
C MET A 315 -3.32 -11.13 11.55
N GLU A 316 -3.33 -12.45 11.67
CA GLU A 316 -2.24 -13.27 12.19
C GLU A 316 -1.73 -14.20 11.09
N GLY A 317 -0.46 -14.60 11.16
CA GLY A 317 0.16 -15.33 10.08
C GLY A 317 1.65 -15.59 10.26
N GLU A 318 2.29 -15.97 9.17
CA GLU A 318 3.73 -16.18 9.05
C GLU A 318 4.25 -15.48 7.78
N LEU A 319 5.38 -14.78 7.91
CA LEU A 319 6.12 -14.18 6.82
C LEU A 319 7.38 -15.01 6.56
N ASN A 320 7.50 -15.55 5.35
CA ASN A 320 8.57 -16.46 4.97
C ASN A 320 9.36 -15.96 3.76
N LEU A 321 10.63 -16.33 3.70
CA LEU A 321 11.50 -16.10 2.55
C LEU A 321 11.82 -17.42 1.84
N ILE A 322 11.77 -17.39 0.51
CA ILE A 322 12.09 -18.54 -0.34
C ILE A 322 13.55 -18.43 -0.76
N GLU A 323 14.44 -19.13 -0.04
CA GLU A 323 15.90 -19.03 -0.16
C GLU A 323 16.41 -19.23 -1.60
N THR A 324 15.81 -20.15 -2.35
CA THR A 324 16.21 -20.43 -3.75
C THR A 324 16.11 -19.18 -4.63
N ASN A 325 15.08 -18.36 -4.43
CA ASN A 325 14.80 -17.18 -5.24
C ASN A 325 15.59 -15.96 -4.76
N LEU A 326 16.07 -15.97 -3.51
CA LEU A 326 16.88 -14.87 -2.95
C LEU A 326 18.26 -14.72 -3.60
N LYS A 327 18.75 -15.72 -4.33
CA LYS A 327 20.06 -15.66 -5.02
C LYS A 327 20.12 -14.49 -6.02
N GLU A 328 19.01 -14.20 -6.69
CA GLU A 328 18.90 -13.10 -7.65
C GLU A 328 18.38 -11.80 -7.00
N CYS A 329 18.05 -11.82 -5.69
CA CYS A 329 17.59 -10.63 -4.99
C CYS A 329 18.70 -9.58 -4.93
N ASP A 330 18.39 -8.37 -5.37
CA ASP A 330 19.22 -7.18 -5.22
C ASP A 330 18.53 -6.18 -4.27
N PRO A 331 18.87 -6.19 -2.97
CA PRO A 331 18.29 -5.28 -2.00
C PRO A 331 18.76 -3.82 -2.14
N GLN A 332 19.82 -3.55 -2.91
CA GLN A 332 20.30 -2.18 -3.12
C GLN A 332 19.62 -1.54 -4.33
N GLY A 333 19.40 -2.31 -5.41
CA GLY A 333 18.75 -1.84 -6.63
C GLY A 333 17.21 -1.88 -6.57
N CYS A 334 16.62 -3.01 -6.20
CA CYS A 334 15.17 -3.21 -6.32
C CYS A 334 14.38 -2.51 -5.20
N ARG A 335 14.65 -2.84 -3.93
CA ARG A 335 13.96 -2.30 -2.74
C ARG A 335 12.42 -2.36 -2.74
N GLY A 336 11.79 -3.09 -3.66
CA GLY A 336 10.33 -3.12 -3.79
C GLY A 336 9.60 -3.52 -2.50
N CYS A 337 10.06 -4.56 -1.81
CA CYS A 337 9.48 -4.99 -0.52
C CYS A 337 9.65 -3.95 0.60
N PHE A 338 10.71 -3.16 0.59
CA PHE A 338 10.96 -2.10 1.56
C PHE A 338 9.98 -0.95 1.34
N ASN A 339 9.79 -0.55 0.08
CA ASN A 339 9.00 0.62 -0.29
C ASN A 339 7.49 0.39 -0.09
N VAL A 340 6.99 -0.82 -0.33
CA VAL A 340 5.56 -1.13 -0.12
C VAL A 340 5.21 -1.51 1.31
N CYS A 341 6.19 -1.63 2.21
CA CYS A 341 5.92 -2.07 3.58
C CYS A 341 5.50 -0.89 4.47
N PRO A 342 4.21 -0.80 4.90
CA PRO A 342 3.77 0.31 5.75
C PRO A 342 4.42 0.27 7.14
N SER A 343 4.74 -0.92 7.66
CA SER A 343 5.39 -1.09 8.96
C SER A 343 6.90 -0.82 8.94
N LYS A 344 7.50 -0.59 7.76
CA LYS A 344 8.95 -0.51 7.54
C LYS A 344 9.70 -1.64 8.25
N LEU A 345 9.33 -2.90 8.04
CA LEU A 345 9.87 -4.06 8.80
C LEU A 345 11.09 -4.72 8.17
N TRP A 346 11.36 -4.45 6.88
CA TRP A 346 12.46 -5.01 6.11
C TRP A 346 13.76 -4.25 6.39
N TYR A 347 14.86 -5.00 6.52
CA TYR A 347 16.21 -4.45 6.66
C TYR A 347 17.22 -5.32 5.91
N VAL A 348 18.38 -4.74 5.62
CA VAL A 348 19.55 -5.49 5.14
C VAL A 348 20.40 -5.80 6.36
N PRO A 349 20.72 -7.07 6.65
CA PRO A 349 21.62 -7.42 7.74
C PRO A 349 22.94 -6.66 7.66
N THR A 350 23.39 -6.12 8.78
CA THR A 350 24.64 -5.35 8.89
C THR A 350 25.82 -6.20 9.32
N ASP A 351 25.57 -7.37 9.92
CA ASP A 351 26.59 -8.34 10.31
C ASP A 351 27.19 -8.97 9.04
N PRO A 352 28.51 -8.79 8.77
CA PRO A 352 29.17 -9.40 7.61
C PRO A 352 29.11 -10.93 7.57
N GLU A 353 28.90 -11.58 8.72
CA GLU A 353 28.78 -13.04 8.82
C GLU A 353 27.37 -13.54 8.51
N ASP A 354 26.37 -12.66 8.42
CA ASP A 354 25.01 -13.01 8.05
C ASP A 354 24.90 -13.18 6.52
N PRO A 355 24.67 -14.40 6.01
CA PRO A 355 24.62 -14.65 4.57
C PRO A 355 23.34 -14.12 3.92
N ARG A 356 22.37 -13.64 4.70
CA ARG A 356 21.06 -13.21 4.19
C ARG A 356 21.16 -11.86 3.50
N LYS A 357 20.64 -11.77 2.27
CA LYS A 357 20.56 -10.50 1.53
C LYS A 357 19.55 -9.52 2.09
N ILE A 358 18.44 -10.05 2.61
CA ILE A 358 17.36 -9.30 3.26
C ILE A 358 16.89 -10.06 4.49
N ALA A 359 16.44 -9.31 5.48
CA ALA A 359 15.82 -9.85 6.68
C ALA A 359 14.64 -8.94 7.10
N PHE A 360 13.87 -9.41 8.08
CA PHE A 360 12.69 -8.72 8.56
C PHE A 360 12.48 -8.92 10.05
N LYS A 361 11.71 -8.00 10.66
CA LYS A 361 11.17 -8.15 12.02
C LYS A 361 9.69 -8.48 11.94
N GLU A 362 9.38 -9.76 12.11
CA GLU A 362 8.02 -10.29 11.96
C GLU A 362 7.03 -9.71 12.98
N ASP A 363 7.51 -9.34 14.17
CA ASP A 363 6.70 -8.66 15.19
C ASP A 363 5.98 -7.40 14.64
N PHE A 364 6.51 -6.77 13.59
CA PHE A 364 5.90 -5.61 12.94
C PHE A 364 5.03 -5.92 11.71
N CYS A 365 5.00 -7.18 11.29
CA CYS A 365 4.21 -7.62 10.15
C CYS A 365 2.71 -7.62 10.49
N THR A 366 1.90 -7.13 9.55
CA THR A 366 0.43 -7.17 9.60
C THR A 366 -0.13 -8.19 8.62
N TYR A 367 0.75 -8.94 7.95
CA TYR A 367 0.41 -9.98 6.95
C TYR A 367 -0.46 -9.47 5.79
N CYS A 368 -0.31 -8.20 5.40
CA CYS A 368 -1.08 -7.63 4.28
C CYS A 368 -0.72 -8.26 2.92
N GLY A 369 0.53 -8.69 2.70
CA GLY A 369 0.96 -9.34 1.46
C GLY A 369 1.49 -8.40 0.36
N ALA A 370 1.60 -7.09 0.59
CA ALA A 370 2.14 -6.14 -0.39
C ALA A 370 3.56 -6.51 -0.88
N CYS A 371 4.42 -6.95 0.03
CA CYS A 371 5.78 -7.40 -0.29
C CYS A 371 5.82 -8.60 -1.24
N VAL A 372 4.85 -9.52 -1.15
CA VAL A 372 4.71 -10.67 -2.05
C VAL A 372 4.44 -10.16 -3.46
N LYS A 373 3.45 -9.28 -3.62
CA LYS A 373 3.04 -8.72 -4.91
C LYS A 373 4.10 -7.81 -5.54
N ALA A 374 4.97 -7.19 -4.74
CA ALA A 374 6.03 -6.31 -5.23
C ALA A 374 7.32 -7.08 -5.64
N CYS A 375 7.45 -8.34 -5.24
CA CYS A 375 8.64 -9.14 -5.49
C CYS A 375 8.58 -9.83 -6.86
N HIS A 376 9.34 -9.34 -7.84
CA HIS A 376 9.44 -9.95 -9.17
C HIS A 376 10.14 -11.33 -9.20
N LEU A 377 10.71 -11.76 -8.07
CA LEU A 377 11.39 -13.05 -7.93
C LEU A 377 10.53 -14.07 -7.18
N ASP A 378 9.32 -13.69 -6.73
CA ASP A 378 8.48 -14.53 -5.87
C ASP A 378 9.27 -15.11 -4.67
N ALA A 379 10.15 -14.29 -4.07
CA ALA A 379 11.03 -14.71 -2.99
C ALA A 379 10.41 -14.54 -1.60
N ILE A 380 9.20 -13.98 -1.52
CA ILE A 380 8.51 -13.64 -0.27
C ILE A 380 7.15 -14.33 -0.27
N LYS A 381 6.80 -14.94 0.86
CA LYS A 381 5.52 -15.61 1.07
C LYS A 381 4.88 -15.12 2.36
N VAL A 382 3.57 -14.87 2.32
CA VAL A 382 2.76 -14.54 3.49
C VAL A 382 1.65 -15.55 3.59
N ASP A 383 1.61 -16.26 4.71
CA ASP A 383 0.54 -17.20 5.06
C ASP A 383 -0.29 -16.58 6.19
N ARG A 384 -1.62 -16.53 6.06
CA ARG A 384 -2.51 -15.97 7.09
C ARG A 384 -3.19 -17.10 7.84
N THR A 385 -3.04 -17.13 9.15
CA THR A 385 -3.66 -18.12 10.03
C THR A 385 -5.02 -17.65 10.53
N ASP A 386 -5.14 -16.34 10.80
CA ASP A 386 -6.38 -15.75 11.28
C ASP A 386 -6.61 -14.31 10.79
N VAL A 387 -7.87 -13.89 10.82
CA VAL A 387 -8.31 -12.54 10.45
C VAL A 387 -9.28 -12.04 11.51
N HIS A 388 -8.87 -11.05 12.29
CA HIS A 388 -9.72 -10.49 13.34
C HIS A 388 -10.73 -9.52 12.73
N HIS A 389 -12.02 -9.82 12.87
CA HIS A 389 -13.10 -9.01 12.33
C HIS A 389 -14.28 -8.95 13.29
N THR A 390 -15.06 -7.88 13.21
CA THR A 390 -16.32 -7.74 13.95
C THR A 390 -17.32 -8.84 13.53
N GLU A 391 -18.31 -9.14 14.38
CA GLU A 391 -19.35 -10.12 14.07
C GLU A 391 -19.97 -9.90 12.68
N ILE A 392 -20.19 -10.99 11.93
CA ILE A 392 -20.85 -10.95 10.62
C ILE A 392 -22.36 -11.11 10.87
N PRO A 393 -23.14 -10.03 10.74
CA PRO A 393 -24.57 -10.08 11.05
C PRO A 393 -25.32 -10.91 10.01
N ASP A 394 -26.43 -11.51 10.44
CA ASP A 394 -27.30 -12.26 9.55
C ASP A 394 -28.03 -11.32 8.58
N THR A 395 -27.46 -11.20 7.39
CA THR A 395 -27.92 -10.32 6.31
C THR A 395 -27.87 -11.10 4.99
N PRO A 396 -28.55 -10.65 3.92
CA PRO A 396 -28.45 -11.28 2.60
C PRO A 396 -27.02 -11.40 2.06
N TRP A 397 -26.10 -10.56 2.56
CA TRP A 397 -24.69 -10.55 2.17
C TRP A 397 -23.78 -11.36 3.10
N ALA A 398 -24.29 -11.95 4.19
CA ALA A 398 -23.48 -12.62 5.20
C ALA A 398 -22.62 -13.76 4.61
N ALA A 399 -23.16 -14.54 3.67
CA ALA A 399 -22.41 -15.58 2.99
C ALA A 399 -21.22 -15.02 2.19
N GLN A 400 -21.42 -13.87 1.52
CA GLN A 400 -20.37 -13.21 0.75
C GLN A 400 -19.28 -12.62 1.65
N TRP A 401 -19.65 -12.10 2.83
CA TRP A 401 -18.69 -11.64 3.84
C TRP A 401 -17.86 -12.79 4.42
N ARG A 402 -18.50 -13.90 4.78
CA ARG A 402 -17.80 -15.10 5.27
C ARG A 402 -16.82 -15.63 4.23
N ASP A 403 -17.25 -15.74 2.98
CA ASP A 403 -16.38 -16.18 1.89
C ASP A 403 -15.23 -15.20 1.64
N ALA A 404 -15.49 -13.89 1.62
CA ALA A 404 -14.46 -12.86 1.46
C ALA A 404 -13.38 -12.96 2.55
N ILE A 405 -13.78 -13.04 3.82
CA ILE A 405 -12.84 -13.12 4.94
C ILE A 405 -12.08 -14.45 4.93
N GLU A 406 -12.77 -15.58 4.70
CA GLU A 406 -12.11 -16.90 4.64
C GLU A 406 -11.16 -17.01 3.43
N SER A 407 -11.45 -16.29 2.34
CA SER A 407 -10.55 -16.22 1.18
C SER A 407 -9.21 -15.54 1.49
N LEU A 408 -9.15 -14.67 2.50
CA LEU A 408 -7.88 -14.07 2.94
C LEU A 408 -6.94 -15.10 3.57
N LYS A 409 -7.49 -16.14 4.21
CA LYS A 409 -6.74 -17.25 4.79
C LYS A 409 -6.39 -18.31 3.76
N THR A 410 -7.38 -18.69 2.95
CA THR A 410 -7.25 -19.81 1.99
C THR A 410 -6.64 -19.41 0.66
N GLY A 411 -6.62 -18.12 0.33
CA GLY A 411 -6.25 -17.62 -1.00
C GLY A 411 -7.27 -17.92 -2.09
N VAL A 412 -8.42 -18.52 -1.75
CA VAL A 412 -9.43 -18.98 -2.71
C VAL A 412 -10.78 -18.38 -2.36
N ARG A 413 -11.36 -17.66 -3.34
CA ARG A 413 -12.71 -17.11 -3.25
C ARG A 413 -13.73 -18.12 -3.77
N LYS A 414 -14.70 -18.53 -2.95
CA LYS A 414 -15.78 -19.46 -3.35
C LYS A 414 -16.99 -18.65 -3.80
N GLY A 415 -16.89 -18.02 -4.98
CA GLY A 415 -17.97 -17.24 -5.57
C GLY A 415 -18.18 -17.58 -7.05
N VAL A 416 -19.32 -18.19 -7.36
CA VAL A 416 -19.88 -18.25 -8.72
C VAL A 416 -20.21 -16.82 -9.13
N ASP A 417 -19.70 -16.38 -10.28
CA ASP A 417 -20.00 -15.07 -10.84
C ASP A 417 -21.53 -14.92 -11.00
N ARG A 418 -22.16 -14.21 -10.07
CA ARG A 418 -23.60 -13.89 -10.09
C ARG A 418 -23.84 -12.47 -10.60
N ALA A 419 -22.87 -11.89 -11.32
CA ALA A 419 -23.08 -10.62 -11.99
C ALA A 419 -24.28 -10.75 -12.94
N VAL A 420 -25.39 -10.10 -12.60
CA VAL A 420 -26.50 -9.91 -13.53
C VAL A 420 -26.11 -8.71 -14.40
N SER A 421 -26.05 -8.91 -15.72
CA SER A 421 -25.84 -7.83 -16.67
C SER A 421 -26.89 -6.75 -16.45
N ARG A 422 -26.45 -5.54 -16.10
CA ARG A 422 -27.33 -4.39 -15.93
C ARG A 422 -27.24 -3.56 -17.20
N GLU A 423 -28.35 -3.38 -17.90
CA GLU A 423 -28.41 -2.39 -18.97
C GLU A 423 -28.38 -1.00 -18.34
N THR A 424 -27.18 -0.46 -18.18
CA THR A 424 -27.02 0.98 -17.98
C THR A 424 -27.29 1.68 -19.30
N GLU A 425 -28.07 2.76 -19.26
CA GLU A 425 -28.05 3.75 -20.33
C GLU A 425 -26.65 4.36 -20.33
N THR A 426 -25.70 3.68 -20.97
CA THR A 426 -24.41 4.24 -21.30
C THR A 426 -24.72 5.53 -22.06
N LEU A 427 -24.38 6.68 -21.47
CA LEU A 427 -24.25 7.91 -22.22
C LEU A 427 -23.35 7.55 -23.39
N LYS A 428 -23.95 7.45 -24.59
CA LYS A 428 -23.26 7.00 -25.79
C LYS A 428 -21.93 7.71 -25.81
N ALA A 429 -20.84 6.94 -25.67
CA ALA A 429 -19.49 7.45 -25.75
C ALA A 429 -19.50 8.46 -26.89
N GLN A 430 -19.22 9.74 -26.60
CA GLN A 430 -19.18 10.74 -27.64
C GLN A 430 -18.20 10.20 -28.66
N LYS A 431 -18.71 9.79 -29.83
CA LYS A 431 -17.86 9.30 -30.90
C LYS A 431 -16.81 10.37 -31.05
N PHE A 432 -15.55 10.04 -30.77
CA PHE A 432 -14.46 10.93 -31.03
C PHE A 432 -14.58 11.28 -32.50
N MET A 433 -15.09 12.48 -32.79
CA MET A 433 -15.20 12.98 -34.14
C MET A 433 -13.76 13.29 -34.50
N GLY A 434 -13.09 12.27 -35.05
CA GLY A 434 -11.69 12.35 -35.42
C GLY A 434 -11.44 13.68 -36.09
N ILE A 435 -10.36 14.34 -35.70
CA ILE A 435 -9.93 15.58 -36.34
C ILE A 435 -9.85 15.28 -37.82
N THR A 436 -10.70 15.93 -38.62
CA THR A 436 -10.66 15.76 -40.06
C THR A 436 -9.29 16.29 -40.49
N PRO A 437 -8.39 15.46 -41.04
CA PRO A 437 -7.10 15.95 -41.45
C PRO A 437 -7.33 17.10 -42.44
N PRO A 438 -6.59 18.21 -42.32
CA PRO A 438 -6.76 19.34 -43.23
C PRO A 438 -6.62 18.84 -44.67
N GLY A 439 -7.54 19.29 -45.53
CA GLY A 439 -7.53 18.91 -46.94
C GLY A 439 -6.17 19.18 -47.56
N VAL A 440 -5.59 18.17 -48.19
CA VAL A 440 -4.30 18.29 -48.87
C VAL A 440 -4.57 18.80 -50.28
N ASP A 441 -4.02 19.97 -50.61
CA ASP A 441 -3.98 20.44 -51.98
C ASP A 441 -3.00 19.57 -52.79
N GLU A 442 -3.53 18.79 -53.73
CA GLU A 442 -2.75 17.84 -54.53
C GLU A 442 -1.72 18.51 -55.44
N GLU A 443 -1.98 19.72 -55.92
CA GLU A 443 -1.03 20.48 -56.75
C GLU A 443 0.15 20.97 -55.91
N MET A 444 -0.12 21.49 -54.71
CA MET A 444 0.92 21.88 -53.76
C MET A 444 1.74 20.68 -53.31
N LEU A 445 1.10 19.53 -53.05
CA LEU A 445 1.79 18.31 -52.68
C LEU A 445 2.70 17.81 -53.81
N ALA A 446 2.24 17.87 -55.07
CA ALA A 446 3.04 17.52 -56.24
C ALA A 446 4.25 18.46 -56.40
N ALA A 447 4.05 19.78 -56.23
CA ALA A 447 5.13 20.77 -56.30
C ALA A 447 6.18 20.58 -55.19
N VAL A 448 5.74 20.25 -53.97
CA VAL A 448 6.62 19.95 -52.83
C VAL A 448 7.38 18.64 -53.04
N LYS A 449 6.71 17.59 -53.54
CA LYS A 449 7.35 16.31 -53.89
C LYS A 449 8.42 16.49 -54.96
N ALA A 450 8.13 17.24 -56.04
CA ALA A 450 9.11 17.52 -57.09
C ALA A 450 10.34 18.28 -56.55
N LYS A 451 10.13 19.26 -55.66
CA LYS A 451 11.24 19.94 -54.98
C LYS A 451 12.03 18.99 -54.07
N LEU A 452 11.36 18.15 -53.29
CA LEU A 452 11.99 17.15 -52.45
C LEU A 452 12.83 16.17 -53.27
N GLU A 453 12.29 15.63 -54.36
CA GLU A 453 13.02 14.71 -55.25
C GLU A 453 14.31 15.32 -55.80
N SER A 454 14.31 16.61 -56.14
CA SER A 454 15.53 17.32 -56.58
C SER A 454 16.60 17.47 -55.49
N VAL A 455 16.20 17.49 -54.21
CA VAL A 455 17.08 17.75 -53.06
C VAL A 455 17.48 16.46 -52.33
N MET A 456 16.67 15.41 -52.43
CA MET A 456 16.85 14.13 -51.73
C MET A 456 18.18 13.43 -52.02
N PRO A 457 18.72 13.40 -53.25
CA PRO A 457 20.05 12.81 -53.51
C PRO A 457 21.18 13.52 -52.75
N ALA A 458 21.09 14.84 -52.61
CA ALA A 458 22.06 15.63 -51.84
C ALA A 458 21.94 15.34 -50.33
N LEU A 459 20.71 15.25 -49.81
CA LEU A 459 20.44 14.96 -48.39
C LEU A 459 20.79 13.53 -47.99
N ARG A 460 20.59 12.54 -48.88
CA ARG A 460 20.94 11.13 -48.63
C ARG A 460 22.44 10.85 -48.70
N SER A 461 23.25 11.82 -49.10
CA SER A 461 24.70 11.64 -49.15
C SER A 461 25.28 11.51 -47.74
N ALA A 462 26.01 10.41 -47.48
CA ALA A 462 26.70 10.16 -46.22
C ALA A 462 27.59 11.35 -45.77
N LYS A 463 28.22 12.05 -46.71
CA LYS A 463 29.04 13.25 -46.43
C LYS A 463 28.22 14.44 -45.92
N VAL A 464 27.00 14.62 -46.42
CA VAL A 464 26.07 15.67 -45.98
C VAL A 464 25.47 15.31 -44.63
N ARG A 465 25.10 14.03 -44.43
CA ARG A 465 24.59 13.53 -43.15
C ARG A 465 25.60 13.71 -42.02
N LYS A 466 26.87 13.36 -42.27
CA LYS A 466 27.97 13.59 -41.34
C LYS A 466 28.16 15.09 -41.01
N LEU A 467 27.99 15.99 -41.98
CA LEU A 467 28.04 17.44 -41.75
C LEU A 467 26.88 17.94 -40.89
N TRP A 468 25.67 17.37 -41.01
CA TRP A 468 24.55 17.70 -40.13
C TRP A 468 24.80 17.31 -38.67
N GLU A 469 25.57 16.24 -38.44
CA GLU A 469 25.91 15.75 -37.11
C GLU A 469 27.12 16.45 -36.48
N THR A 470 27.98 17.07 -37.29
CA THR A 470 29.30 17.57 -36.83
C THR A 470 29.54 19.07 -37.01
N ASP A 471 28.70 19.78 -37.76
CA ASP A 471 28.89 21.21 -38.07
C ASP A 471 27.57 22.00 -37.90
N SER A 472 27.66 23.34 -37.93
CA SER A 472 26.52 24.23 -37.74
C SER A 472 25.50 24.17 -38.89
N PRO A 473 24.19 24.34 -38.61
CA PRO A 473 23.13 24.28 -39.63
C PRO A 473 23.35 25.23 -40.82
N LYS A 474 23.98 26.39 -40.61
CA LYS A 474 24.27 27.38 -41.67
C LYS A 474 25.36 26.89 -42.64
N ASN A 475 26.39 26.23 -42.13
CA ASN A 475 27.48 25.67 -42.95
C ASN A 475 26.98 24.47 -43.75
N THR A 476 26.21 23.60 -43.11
CA THR A 476 25.63 22.41 -43.74
C THR A 476 24.62 22.77 -44.83
N ALA A 477 23.76 23.78 -44.59
CA ALA A 477 22.87 24.30 -45.63
C ALA A 477 23.63 24.86 -46.85
N THR A 478 24.79 25.49 -46.64
CA THR A 478 25.64 26.01 -47.71
C THR A 478 26.29 24.87 -48.51
N ALA A 479 26.74 23.80 -47.83
CA ALA A 479 27.29 22.60 -48.46
C ALA A 479 26.23 21.85 -49.30
N VAL A 480 25.00 21.75 -48.78
CA VAL A 480 23.85 21.15 -49.50
C VAL A 480 23.51 21.98 -50.75
N LYS A 481 23.44 23.32 -50.64
CA LYS A 481 23.21 24.22 -51.78
C LYS A 481 24.29 24.10 -52.86
N LYS A 482 25.56 23.92 -52.47
CA LYS A 482 26.67 23.73 -53.42
C LYS A 482 26.54 22.41 -54.19
N LYS A 483 26.00 21.37 -53.54
CA LYS A 483 25.80 20.04 -54.12
C LYS A 483 24.55 19.92 -55.01
N ILE A 484 23.54 20.73 -54.77
CA ILE A 484 22.32 20.79 -55.62
C ILE A 484 22.62 21.53 -56.95
N LYS A 485 23.64 22.39 -56.98
CA LYS A 485 24.05 23.16 -58.17
C LYS A 485 25.17 22.50 -59.01
N SER A 486 25.77 21.41 -58.53
CA SER A 486 26.79 20.61 -59.23
C SER A 486 26.15 19.37 -59.82
#